data_AF-A0A968PG17-F1
#
_entry.id   AF-A0A968PG17-F1
#
_cell.length_a   1.000
_cell.length_b   1.000
_cell.length_c   1.000
_cell.angle_alpha   90.00
_cell.angle_beta   90.00
_cell.angle_gamma   90.00
#
_symmetry.space_group_name_H-M   'P 1'
#
loop_
_entity.id
_entity.type
_entity.pdbx_description
1 polymer ?
#
loop_
_entity_poly.entity_id
_entity_poly.type
_entity_poly.pdbx_seq_one_letter_code
_entity_poly.pdbx_strand_id
1 'polypeptide(L)'
;MRHRWLFPLIICLLLFSTLAPVQAEIVRVEFPDDEEPREPILPEEEVERISMLQDLTVSFVLSPISPDDTTVLQATVDFSSFETQVNFLNIQDGSLTPAGDFLETTFALSNFAWRDGQTLTFVGFDQNFNPAVIYVDRTTGAISSTPLQQIPGFPVSLSPNGTRLLIAILPEEPLFEEEPTVEPLPEEPLPEEPPPGDPEPTTVPTEPPSASAPGAGSTNDHSHLLESPFDIRLQLRPSSVNRIPEDVQRLLKLQEGDDDTLEVASDEIRLSYFDLNTQEVIDLINLPETSGLTSLPAWSQDGSRLAITRLTFDGITEIFRGNTGLANTLVRDTLGQLPPAENPLLQGNVVDVFDLSDRSNVRVSQLRAGEGNGDTFGSVSWSTDNQLLMTKMQRPARLQGRTYPIYAYPESSYVRFYNNALQPVGEFVAPEIAAPNFMNSQFVSPGEVIFDGISGLSGRIFYYNVGTGEFREISNRSGYYTQVFASRLSRQLVFLYTSFQNPPELYRDSWEGAHSLP
;
A
#
# COMPACT_ATOMS: atom_id res chain seq x y z
N MET A 1 -37.24 6.01 7.23
CA MET A 1 -36.74 4.77 7.84
C MET A 1 -35.23 4.82 7.72
N ARG A 2 -34.58 5.14 8.84
CA ARG A 2 -33.22 5.68 8.96
C ARG A 2 -32.37 4.70 9.78
N HIS A 3 -31.13 4.51 9.34
CA HIS A 3 -29.94 4.05 10.08
C HIS A 3 -30.10 2.82 10.99
N ARG A 4 -29.87 1.61 10.44
CA ARG A 4 -29.69 0.37 11.22
C ARG A 4 -28.41 -0.41 10.92
N TRP A 5 -27.49 0.13 10.13
CA TRP A 5 -26.22 -0.55 9.79
C TRP A 5 -25.00 -0.03 10.57
N LEU A 6 -25.19 0.96 11.46
CA LEU A 6 -24.10 1.61 12.22
C LEU A 6 -23.73 0.94 13.56
N PHE A 7 -24.30 -0.22 13.90
CA PHE A 7 -24.15 -0.82 15.24
C PHE A 7 -23.21 -2.04 15.37
N PRO A 8 -22.79 -2.78 14.32
CA PRO A 8 -21.79 -3.84 14.52
C PRO A 8 -20.34 -3.33 14.54
N LEU A 9 -20.07 -2.10 14.06
CA LEU A 9 -18.71 -1.59 13.87
C LEU A 9 -18.07 -0.99 15.14
N ILE A 10 -18.87 -0.72 16.17
CA ILE A 10 -18.40 -0.17 17.47
C ILE A 10 -17.98 -1.29 18.46
N ILE A 11 -18.34 -2.55 18.22
CA ILE A 11 -18.03 -3.67 19.12
C ILE A 11 -16.70 -4.37 18.76
N CYS A 12 -16.21 -4.25 17.52
CA CYS A 12 -14.88 -4.75 17.14
C CYS A 12 -13.72 -3.82 17.55
N LEU A 13 -14.00 -2.59 17.99
CA LEU A 13 -12.98 -1.61 18.42
C LEU A 13 -12.65 -1.70 19.93
N LEU A 14 -13.24 -2.64 20.68
CA LEU A 14 -13.00 -2.83 22.12
C LEU A 14 -12.43 -4.20 22.50
N LEU A 15 -12.14 -5.09 21.54
CA LEU A 15 -11.57 -6.40 21.85
C LEU A 15 -10.35 -6.67 20.97
N PHE A 16 -9.25 -7.00 21.66
CA PHE A 16 -7.95 -7.48 21.18
C PHE A 16 -6.87 -6.42 20.90
N SER A 17 -6.22 -6.02 22.00
CA SER A 17 -4.76 -6.13 22.05
C SER A 17 -4.30 -6.73 23.38
N THR A 18 -3.39 -7.72 23.25
CA THR A 18 -2.33 -8.17 24.18
C THR A 18 -2.53 -9.45 25.01
N LEU A 19 -1.60 -10.40 24.80
CA LEU A 19 -1.15 -11.36 25.80
C LEU A 19 -0.10 -10.67 26.71
N ALA A 20 -0.44 -10.66 28.01
CA ALA A 20 0.33 -10.38 29.24
C ALA A 20 0.63 -8.92 29.65
N PRO A 21 0.51 -8.61 30.97
CA PRO A 21 -0.10 -7.38 31.44
C PRO A 21 0.92 -6.43 32.08
N VAL A 22 1.04 -5.22 31.53
CA VAL A 22 1.37 -4.05 32.34
C VAL A 22 0.02 -3.38 32.59
N GLN A 23 -0.43 -3.37 33.84
CA GLN A 23 -1.62 -2.62 34.24
C GLN A 23 -1.33 -1.12 34.05
N ALA A 24 -1.54 -0.62 32.84
CA ALA A 24 -1.89 0.77 32.64
C ALA A 24 -3.35 0.88 33.08
N GLU A 25 -3.55 1.29 34.34
CA GLU A 25 -4.84 1.77 34.81
C GLU A 25 -5.25 2.91 33.88
N ILE A 26 -6.21 2.63 32.99
CA ILE A 26 -6.85 3.68 32.20
C ILE A 26 -7.70 4.46 33.21
N VAL A 27 -7.12 5.51 33.77
CA VAL A 27 -7.84 6.48 34.58
C VAL A 27 -8.82 7.17 33.65
N ARG A 28 -10.07 6.69 33.65
CA ARG A 28 -11.19 7.45 33.13
C ARG A 28 -11.32 8.67 34.04
N VAL A 29 -10.89 9.82 33.55
CA VAL A 29 -11.18 11.09 34.20
C VAL A 29 -12.66 11.37 33.95
N GLU A 30 -13.51 10.82 34.81
CA GLU A 30 -14.90 11.25 34.93
C GLU A 30 -14.86 12.64 35.56
N PHE A 31 -15.05 13.67 34.72
CA PHE A 31 -15.31 15.01 35.24
C PHE A 31 -16.71 14.97 35.86
N PRO A 32 -16.86 15.34 37.14
CA PRO A 32 -18.19 15.52 37.73
C PRO A 32 -18.95 16.54 36.88
N ASP A 33 -20.22 16.27 36.55
CA ASP A 33 -21.09 17.18 35.77
C ASP A 33 -21.25 18.59 36.42
N ASP A 34 -20.74 18.75 37.65
CA ASP A 34 -20.88 19.92 38.50
C ASP A 34 -19.57 20.75 38.68
N GLU A 35 -18.42 20.31 38.13
CA GLU A 35 -17.17 21.10 38.19
C GLU A 35 -17.14 22.16 37.07
N GLU A 36 -17.00 23.44 37.43
CA GLU A 36 -16.69 24.51 36.46
C GLU A 36 -15.47 24.08 35.63
N PRO A 37 -15.48 24.31 34.30
CA PRO A 37 -14.38 23.89 33.44
C PRO A 37 -13.09 24.48 33.99
N ARG A 38 -12.17 23.59 34.40
CA ARG A 38 -10.86 24.00 34.91
C ARG A 38 -10.21 24.90 33.88
N GLU A 39 -9.63 26.01 34.34
CA GLU A 39 -8.89 26.91 33.46
C GLU A 39 -7.92 26.08 32.60
N PRO A 40 -7.88 26.32 31.28
CA PRO A 40 -7.03 25.53 30.40
C PRO A 40 -5.59 25.56 30.90
N ILE A 41 -5.00 24.37 31.04
CA ILE A 41 -3.60 24.19 31.49
C ILE A 41 -2.64 24.80 30.46
N LEU A 42 -3.10 24.93 29.22
CA LEU A 42 -2.36 25.52 28.12
C LEU A 42 -2.62 27.03 28.04
N PRO A 43 -1.60 27.82 27.63
CA PRO A 43 -1.80 29.21 27.26
C PRO A 43 -2.92 29.35 26.22
N GLU A 44 -3.67 30.46 26.27
CA GLU A 44 -4.79 30.74 25.36
C GLU A 44 -4.39 30.61 23.88
N GLU A 45 -3.18 31.05 23.52
CA GLU A 45 -2.61 30.90 22.17
C GLU A 45 -2.47 29.43 21.73
N GLU A 46 -2.06 28.54 22.64
CA GLU A 46 -1.95 27.10 22.33
C GLU A 46 -3.33 26.43 22.25
N VAL A 47 -4.30 26.88 23.07
CA VAL A 47 -5.69 26.41 22.97
C VAL A 47 -6.30 26.83 21.63
N GLU A 48 -6.11 28.09 21.22
CA GLU A 48 -6.54 28.60 19.92
C GLU A 48 -5.89 27.82 18.78
N ARG A 49 -4.59 27.54 18.88
CA ARG A 49 -3.86 26.74 17.89
C ARG A 49 -4.38 25.30 17.80
N ILE A 50 -4.70 24.66 18.93
CA ILE A 50 -5.31 23.32 18.95
C ILE A 50 -6.71 23.35 18.33
N SER A 51 -7.52 24.36 18.65
CA SER A 51 -8.85 24.53 18.04
C SER A 51 -8.75 24.66 16.53
N MET A 52 -7.82 25.48 16.03
CA MET A 52 -7.56 25.62 14.59
C MET A 52 -7.14 24.31 13.92
N LEU A 53 -6.42 23.43 14.63
CA LEU A 53 -6.03 22.11 14.12
C LEU A 53 -7.19 21.10 14.16
N GLN A 54 -8.16 21.27 15.06
CA GLN A 54 -9.34 20.41 15.17
C GLN A 54 -10.41 20.75 14.14
N ASP A 55 -10.53 22.04 13.78
CA ASP A 55 -11.43 22.52 12.73
C ASP A 55 -10.81 22.45 11.32
N LEU A 56 -9.73 21.67 11.18
CA LEU A 56 -8.97 21.60 9.95
C LEU A 56 -9.76 20.83 8.88
N THR A 57 -9.90 21.47 7.73
CA THR A 57 -10.31 20.80 6.50
C THR A 57 -9.05 20.47 5.70
N VAL A 58 -8.85 19.20 5.35
CA VAL A 58 -7.70 18.75 4.57
C VAL A 58 -8.14 18.26 3.21
N SER A 59 -7.41 18.66 2.17
CA SER A 59 -7.58 18.17 0.82
C SER A 59 -6.55 17.10 0.47
N PHE A 60 -7.00 16.08 -0.24
CA PHE A 60 -6.19 15.01 -0.80
C PHE A 60 -6.47 14.89 -2.29
N VAL A 61 -5.43 14.65 -3.08
CA VAL A 61 -5.56 14.36 -4.51
C VAL A 61 -5.64 12.86 -4.68
N LEU A 62 -6.80 12.36 -5.12
CA LEU A 62 -7.10 10.93 -5.25
C LEU A 62 -6.61 10.32 -6.57
N SER A 63 -6.46 11.12 -7.63
CA SER A 63 -6.07 10.65 -8.96
C SER A 63 -4.84 11.36 -9.50
N PRO A 64 -4.12 10.76 -10.47
CA PRO A 64 -3.21 11.50 -11.35
C PRO A 64 -3.91 12.67 -12.05
N ILE A 65 -3.13 13.56 -12.65
CA ILE A 65 -3.64 14.62 -13.54
C ILE A 65 -4.20 13.97 -14.83
N SER A 66 -5.35 14.45 -15.29
CA SER A 66 -6.01 14.00 -16.51
C SER A 66 -5.10 14.13 -17.74
N PRO A 67 -5.23 13.28 -18.77
CA PRO A 67 -4.35 13.31 -19.95
C PRO A 67 -4.31 14.63 -20.72
N ASP A 68 -5.33 15.49 -20.55
CA ASP A 68 -5.42 16.82 -21.13
C ASP A 68 -4.92 17.94 -20.18
N ASP A 69 -4.35 17.57 -19.03
CA ASP A 69 -3.68 18.45 -18.08
C ASP A 69 -4.57 19.51 -17.41
N THR A 70 -5.84 19.20 -17.21
CA THR A 70 -6.79 20.14 -16.63
C THR A 70 -7.39 19.70 -15.31
N THR A 71 -7.39 18.41 -14.96
CA THR A 71 -8.24 17.95 -13.86
C THR A 71 -7.58 16.88 -13.00
N VAL A 72 -7.85 16.94 -11.69
CA VAL A 72 -7.60 15.85 -10.73
C VAL A 72 -8.89 15.55 -9.96
N LEU A 73 -9.03 14.32 -9.48
CA LEU A 73 -10.00 13.98 -8.43
C LEU A 73 -9.43 14.41 -7.08
N GLN A 74 -10.17 15.19 -6.31
CA GLN A 74 -9.81 15.69 -4.99
C GLN A 74 -10.86 15.23 -3.98
N ALA A 75 -10.41 14.73 -2.83
CA ALA A 75 -11.25 14.58 -1.65
C ALA A 75 -10.92 15.70 -0.66
N THR A 76 -11.94 16.24 -0.01
CA THR A 76 -11.80 17.20 1.07
C THR A 76 -12.49 16.63 2.30
N VAL A 77 -11.74 16.48 3.39
CA VAL A 77 -12.22 15.91 4.65
C VAL A 77 -12.25 17.01 5.69
N ASP A 78 -13.42 17.28 6.23
CA ASP A 78 -13.59 18.12 7.42
C ASP A 78 -13.45 17.23 8.66
N PHE A 79 -12.37 17.42 9.42
CA PHE A 79 -12.11 16.59 10.60
C PHE A 79 -13.04 16.88 11.78
N SER A 80 -13.77 17.99 11.78
CA SER A 80 -14.73 18.32 12.84
C SER A 80 -16.02 17.51 12.70
N SER A 81 -16.46 17.29 11.47
CA SER A 81 -17.70 16.58 11.12
C SER A 81 -17.46 15.17 10.56
N PHE A 82 -16.23 14.88 10.13
CA PHE A 82 -15.85 13.74 9.30
C PHE A 82 -16.62 13.66 7.98
N GLU A 83 -17.19 14.77 7.52
CA GLU A 83 -17.79 14.85 6.19
C GLU A 83 -16.69 14.87 5.12
N THR A 84 -16.84 14.03 4.10
CA THR A 84 -15.93 13.94 2.96
C THR A 84 -16.65 14.39 1.71
N GLN A 85 -16.08 15.38 1.02
CA GLN A 85 -16.57 15.85 -0.27
C GLN A 85 -15.60 15.44 -1.37
N VAL A 86 -16.10 14.82 -2.43
CA VAL A 86 -15.28 14.41 -3.57
C VAL A 86 -15.62 15.28 -4.78
N ASN A 87 -14.63 15.99 -5.30
CA ASN A 87 -14.76 16.94 -6.40
C ASN A 87 -13.72 16.67 -7.49
N PHE A 88 -14.07 16.98 -8.72
CA PHE A 88 -13.11 17.24 -9.78
C PHE A 88 -12.59 18.66 -9.66
N LEU A 89 -11.30 18.81 -9.38
CA LEU A 89 -10.61 20.09 -9.34
C LEU A 89 -10.02 20.39 -10.71
N ASN A 90 -10.45 21.50 -11.32
CA ASN A 90 -9.78 22.05 -12.48
C ASN A 90 -8.49 22.76 -12.04
N ILE A 91 -7.36 22.16 -12.39
CA ILE A 91 -6.04 22.65 -11.99
C ILE A 91 -5.62 23.89 -12.77
N GLN A 92 -6.41 24.41 -13.73
CA GLN A 92 -6.10 25.63 -14.46
C GLN A 92 -6.71 26.87 -13.80
N ASP A 93 -7.94 26.78 -13.32
CA ASP A 93 -8.70 27.90 -12.76
C ASP A 93 -9.17 27.70 -11.30
N GLY A 94 -8.92 26.54 -10.71
CA GLY A 94 -9.31 26.21 -9.34
C GLY A 94 -10.79 25.87 -9.17
N SER A 95 -11.57 25.78 -10.26
CA SER A 95 -12.99 25.45 -10.18
C SER A 95 -13.21 24.00 -9.73
N LEU A 96 -14.24 23.80 -8.90
CA LEU A 96 -14.65 22.50 -8.40
C LEU A 96 -15.96 22.06 -9.07
N THR A 97 -15.97 20.84 -9.59
CA THR A 97 -17.18 20.16 -10.07
C THR A 97 -17.44 18.95 -9.18
N PRO A 98 -18.62 18.81 -8.56
CA PRO A 98 -18.92 17.63 -7.76
C PRO A 98 -18.74 16.34 -8.55
N ALA A 99 -18.06 15.36 -7.95
CA ALA A 99 -17.83 14.07 -8.61
C ALA A 99 -18.99 13.07 -8.43
N GLY A 100 -20.06 13.51 -7.74
CA GLY A 100 -21.29 12.79 -7.47
C GLY A 100 -21.28 12.04 -6.14
N ASP A 101 -22.41 12.06 -5.43
CA ASP A 101 -22.59 11.47 -4.08
C ASP A 101 -22.18 9.99 -3.99
N PHE A 102 -22.25 9.26 -5.10
CA PHE A 102 -21.86 7.87 -5.15
C PHE A 102 -20.38 7.66 -4.79
N LEU A 103 -19.46 8.54 -5.21
CA LEU A 103 -18.04 8.40 -4.87
C LEU A 103 -17.75 8.63 -3.39
N GLU A 104 -18.63 9.35 -2.67
CA GLU A 104 -18.53 9.52 -1.23
C GLU A 104 -18.90 8.23 -0.48
N THR A 105 -19.65 7.35 -1.13
CA THR A 105 -20.15 6.08 -0.56
C THR A 105 -19.53 4.83 -1.17
N THR A 106 -18.69 4.98 -2.20
CA THR A 106 -18.15 3.86 -2.98
C THR A 106 -16.79 3.43 -2.46
N PHE A 107 -16.59 2.11 -2.40
CA PHE A 107 -15.29 1.52 -2.12
C PHE A 107 -14.55 1.25 -3.43
N ALA A 108 -13.50 2.03 -3.69
CA ALA A 108 -12.55 1.72 -4.75
C ALA A 108 -11.67 0.54 -4.31
N LEU A 109 -11.60 -0.49 -5.15
CA LEU A 109 -10.72 -1.64 -4.98
C LEU A 109 -9.36 -1.43 -5.67
N SER A 110 -9.25 -0.45 -6.56
CA SER A 110 -8.01 -0.10 -7.25
C SER A 110 -7.70 1.39 -7.09
N ASN A 111 -6.48 1.80 -7.46
CA ASN A 111 -6.19 3.21 -7.71
C ASN A 111 -7.07 3.77 -8.84
N PHE A 112 -7.23 5.09 -8.85
CA PHE A 112 -7.91 5.82 -9.92
C PHE A 112 -6.99 5.98 -11.15
N ALA A 113 -7.58 5.90 -12.33
CA ALA A 113 -6.91 6.13 -13.60
C ALA A 113 -7.80 6.99 -14.53
N TRP A 114 -7.19 7.65 -15.51
CA TRP A 114 -7.93 8.40 -16.53
C TRP A 114 -7.94 7.61 -17.82
N ARG A 115 -9.13 7.19 -18.26
CA ARG A 115 -9.28 6.49 -19.54
C ARG A 115 -8.98 7.42 -20.72
N ASP A 116 -9.43 8.67 -20.58
CA ASP A 116 -9.24 9.77 -21.51
C ASP A 116 -9.29 11.10 -20.73
N GLY A 117 -9.30 12.23 -21.43
CA GLY A 117 -9.41 13.54 -20.78
C GLY A 117 -10.70 13.73 -19.98
N GLN A 118 -11.78 13.02 -20.29
CA GLN A 118 -13.11 13.28 -19.71
C GLN A 118 -13.53 12.25 -18.64
N THR A 119 -13.02 11.03 -18.73
CA THR A 119 -13.53 9.88 -17.98
C THR A 119 -12.50 9.36 -16.99
N LEU A 120 -12.82 9.51 -15.70
CA LEU A 120 -12.09 8.83 -14.62
C LEU A 120 -12.61 7.39 -14.50
N THR A 121 -11.72 6.44 -14.21
CA THR A 121 -12.08 5.04 -14.05
C THR A 121 -11.32 4.37 -12.92
N PHE A 122 -11.98 3.40 -12.29
CA PHE A 122 -11.42 2.55 -11.24
C PHE A 122 -12.24 1.25 -11.16
N VAL A 123 -11.68 0.23 -10.51
CA VAL A 123 -12.40 -0.99 -10.17
C VAL A 123 -12.96 -0.83 -8.76
N GLY A 124 -14.25 -1.12 -8.59
CA GLY A 124 -14.95 -0.98 -7.31
C GLY A 124 -16.26 -1.76 -7.34
N PHE A 125 -17.22 -1.32 -6.53
CA PHE A 125 -18.57 -1.89 -6.51
C PHE A 125 -19.57 -0.91 -7.13
N ASP A 126 -20.53 -1.41 -7.90
CA ASP A 126 -21.63 -0.62 -8.42
C ASP A 126 -22.71 -0.34 -7.34
N GLN A 127 -23.80 0.35 -7.71
CA GLN A 127 -24.90 0.67 -6.79
C GLN A 127 -25.62 -0.55 -6.20
N ASN A 128 -25.44 -1.72 -6.81
CA ASN A 128 -25.99 -2.99 -6.35
C ASN A 128 -24.95 -3.84 -5.61
N PHE A 129 -23.79 -3.25 -5.28
CA PHE A 129 -22.65 -3.93 -4.66
C PHE A 129 -22.06 -5.07 -5.51
N ASN A 130 -22.23 -5.05 -6.83
CA ASN A 130 -21.54 -5.97 -7.72
C ASN A 130 -20.18 -5.40 -8.11
N PRO A 131 -19.12 -6.22 -8.20
CA PRO A 131 -17.84 -5.77 -8.70
C PRO A 131 -18.00 -5.23 -10.13
N ALA A 132 -17.45 -4.05 -10.39
CA ALA A 132 -17.61 -3.38 -11.67
C ALA A 132 -16.41 -2.47 -11.98
N VAL A 133 -16.22 -2.22 -13.27
CA VAL A 133 -15.42 -1.07 -13.71
C VAL A 133 -16.33 0.15 -13.64
N ILE A 134 -15.97 1.10 -12.80
CA ILE A 134 -16.70 2.36 -12.65
C ILE A 134 -16.09 3.40 -13.58
N TYR A 135 -16.95 4.19 -14.22
CA TYR A 135 -16.60 5.32 -15.06
C TYR A 135 -17.33 6.56 -14.56
N VAL A 136 -16.59 7.64 -14.38
CA VAL A 136 -17.12 8.92 -13.90
C VAL A 136 -16.80 9.99 -14.93
N ASP A 137 -17.84 10.58 -15.51
CA ASP A 137 -17.71 11.73 -16.39
C ASP A 137 -17.42 12.98 -15.56
N ARG A 138 -16.24 13.59 -15.76
CA ARG A 138 -15.80 14.73 -14.94
C ARG A 138 -16.63 16.01 -15.11
N THR A 139 -17.37 16.13 -16.22
CA THR A 139 -18.12 17.36 -16.56
C THR A 139 -19.51 17.32 -15.94
N THR A 140 -20.11 16.14 -15.93
CA THR A 140 -21.51 15.93 -15.49
C THR A 140 -21.62 15.26 -14.13
N GLY A 141 -20.52 14.65 -13.63
CA GLY A 141 -20.56 13.74 -12.47
C GLY A 141 -21.34 12.45 -12.76
N ALA A 142 -21.72 12.20 -14.02
CA ALA A 142 -22.48 11.02 -14.38
C ALA A 142 -21.62 9.77 -14.20
N ILE A 143 -22.17 8.80 -13.47
CA ILE A 143 -21.53 7.52 -13.21
C ILE A 143 -22.18 6.46 -14.08
N SER A 144 -21.33 5.69 -14.74
CA SER A 144 -21.70 4.46 -15.41
C SER A 144 -20.79 3.35 -14.94
N SER A 145 -21.23 2.10 -15.09
CA SER A 145 -20.45 0.95 -14.71
C SER A 145 -20.54 -0.16 -15.76
N THR A 146 -19.48 -0.93 -15.88
CA THR A 146 -19.51 -2.22 -16.59
C THR A 146 -19.36 -3.32 -15.56
N PRO A 147 -20.38 -4.19 -15.37
CA PRO A 147 -20.31 -5.25 -14.39
C PRO A 147 -19.19 -6.23 -14.74
N LEU A 148 -18.42 -6.62 -13.72
CA LEU A 148 -17.47 -7.71 -13.79
C LEU A 148 -18.17 -8.97 -13.30
N GLN A 149 -18.03 -10.07 -14.05
CA GLN A 149 -18.63 -11.34 -13.60
C GLN A 149 -18.03 -11.79 -12.28
N GLN A 150 -16.71 -11.65 -12.17
CA GLN A 150 -15.93 -11.90 -10.97
C GLN A 150 -14.58 -11.17 -11.11
N ILE A 151 -13.99 -10.80 -9.98
CA ILE A 151 -12.58 -10.40 -9.93
C ILE A 151 -11.83 -11.65 -9.47
N PRO A 152 -10.97 -12.26 -10.31
CA PRO A 152 -10.39 -13.57 -10.02
C PRO A 152 -9.26 -13.54 -8.96
N GLY A 153 -8.98 -12.38 -8.38
CA GLY A 153 -7.94 -12.21 -7.36
C GLY A 153 -8.01 -10.83 -6.71
N PHE A 154 -7.04 -10.55 -5.85
CA PHE A 154 -6.90 -9.27 -5.16
C PHE A 154 -6.35 -8.19 -6.12
N PRO A 155 -7.04 -7.05 -6.32
CA PRO A 155 -6.53 -5.95 -7.12
C PRO A 155 -5.26 -5.33 -6.53
N VAL A 156 -4.20 -5.24 -7.34
CA VAL A 156 -2.90 -4.67 -6.92
C VAL A 156 -2.70 -3.29 -7.53
N SER A 157 -2.95 -3.11 -8.83
CA SER A 157 -2.73 -1.83 -9.51
C SER A 157 -3.50 -1.76 -10.83
N LEU A 158 -4.08 -0.61 -11.15
CA LEU A 158 -4.76 -0.30 -12.40
C LEU A 158 -3.83 0.44 -13.36
N SER A 159 -3.80 0.02 -14.62
CA SER A 159 -3.01 0.68 -15.67
C SER A 159 -3.47 2.13 -15.89
N PRO A 160 -2.59 3.06 -16.31
CA PRO A 160 -2.91 4.49 -16.44
C PRO A 160 -4.06 4.79 -17.41
N ASN A 161 -4.30 3.92 -18.40
CA ASN A 161 -5.42 4.03 -19.34
C ASN A 161 -6.70 3.31 -18.86
N GLY A 162 -6.67 2.70 -17.67
CA GLY A 162 -7.81 2.04 -17.04
C GLY A 162 -8.30 0.78 -17.75
N THR A 163 -7.45 0.11 -18.53
CA THR A 163 -7.87 -1.06 -19.32
C THR A 163 -7.38 -2.40 -18.77
N ARG A 164 -6.39 -2.38 -17.88
CA ARG A 164 -5.75 -3.59 -17.33
C ARG A 164 -5.57 -3.44 -15.83
N LEU A 165 -5.94 -4.48 -15.10
CA LEU A 165 -5.78 -4.56 -13.65
C LEU A 165 -4.75 -5.64 -13.33
N LEU A 166 -3.66 -5.28 -12.67
CA LEU A 166 -2.77 -6.27 -12.04
C LEU A 166 -3.53 -6.87 -10.85
N ILE A 167 -3.59 -8.19 -10.80
CA ILE A 167 -4.22 -8.95 -9.73
C ILE A 167 -3.25 -9.97 -9.14
N ALA A 168 -3.39 -10.22 -7.85
CA ALA A 168 -2.73 -11.28 -7.13
C ALA A 168 -3.74 -12.39 -6.83
N ILE A 169 -3.45 -13.61 -7.30
CA ILE A 169 -4.32 -14.78 -7.16
C ILE A 169 -3.63 -15.77 -6.22
N LEU A 170 -4.28 -16.07 -5.10
CA LEU A 170 -3.87 -17.14 -4.20
C LEU A 170 -4.19 -18.51 -4.82
N PRO A 171 -3.37 -19.55 -4.59
CA PRO A 171 -3.72 -20.91 -4.94
C PRO A 171 -5.01 -21.28 -4.21
N GLU A 172 -5.90 -22.00 -4.88
CA GLU A 172 -7.03 -22.61 -4.20
C GLU A 172 -6.45 -23.55 -3.12
N GLU A 173 -6.77 -23.29 -1.84
CA GLU A 173 -6.46 -24.25 -0.81
C GLU A 173 -7.07 -25.58 -1.23
N PRO A 174 -6.30 -26.70 -1.23
CA PRO A 174 -6.90 -28.00 -1.47
C PRO A 174 -7.99 -28.16 -0.42
N LEU A 175 -9.26 -28.14 -0.88
CA LEU A 175 -10.42 -28.45 -0.05
C LEU A 175 -10.05 -29.66 0.76
N PHE A 176 -9.91 -29.49 2.07
CA PHE A 176 -9.39 -30.47 3.02
C PHE A 176 -9.51 -31.87 2.46
N GLU A 177 -8.38 -32.52 2.14
CA GLU A 177 -8.39 -33.96 1.87
C GLU A 177 -9.23 -34.56 2.98
N GLU A 178 -10.41 -35.11 2.61
CA GLU A 178 -11.38 -35.64 3.57
C GLU A 178 -10.57 -36.41 4.60
N GLU A 179 -10.58 -35.96 5.87
CA GLU A 179 -9.81 -36.60 6.94
C GLU A 179 -9.96 -38.09 6.71
N PRO A 180 -8.85 -38.84 6.47
CA PRO A 180 -8.92 -40.19 5.96
C PRO A 180 -9.90 -40.91 6.85
N THR A 181 -11.05 -41.31 6.26
CA THR A 181 -12.16 -41.90 7.01
C THR A 181 -11.53 -42.90 7.95
N VAL A 182 -11.46 -42.55 9.24
CA VAL A 182 -10.79 -43.40 10.21
C VAL A 182 -11.69 -44.61 10.26
N GLU A 183 -11.30 -45.68 9.54
CA GLU A 183 -11.99 -46.96 9.66
C GLU A 183 -12.03 -47.23 11.17
N PRO A 184 -13.22 -47.41 11.76
CA PRO A 184 -13.33 -47.64 13.19
C PRO A 184 -12.41 -48.81 13.51
N LEU A 185 -11.39 -48.55 14.33
CA LEU A 185 -10.50 -49.58 14.84
C LEU A 185 -11.39 -50.72 15.36
N PRO A 186 -11.14 -51.98 14.96
CA PRO A 186 -11.92 -53.11 15.47
C PRO A 186 -11.90 -53.04 16.99
N GLU A 187 -13.08 -53.00 17.61
CA GLU A 187 -13.24 -52.98 19.06
C GLU A 187 -12.39 -54.11 19.66
N GLU A 188 -11.27 -53.76 20.29
CA GLU A 188 -10.52 -54.72 21.06
C GLU A 188 -11.44 -55.18 22.21
N PRO A 189 -11.61 -56.50 22.41
CA PRO A 189 -12.44 -57.01 23.49
C PRO A 189 -11.85 -56.53 24.82
N LEU A 190 -12.65 -55.78 25.57
CA LEU A 190 -12.33 -55.30 26.91
C LEU A 190 -11.82 -56.48 27.77
N PRO A 191 -10.67 -56.35 28.45
CA PRO A 191 -10.21 -57.37 29.38
C PRO A 191 -11.24 -57.55 30.50
N GLU A 192 -11.60 -58.81 30.76
CA GLU A 192 -12.54 -59.20 31.82
C GLU A 192 -12.13 -58.58 33.17
N GLU A 193 -13.07 -57.88 33.81
CA GLU A 193 -12.89 -57.31 35.14
C GLU A 193 -12.45 -58.39 36.15
N PRO A 194 -11.38 -58.15 36.94
CA PRO A 194 -11.06 -59.02 38.06
C PRO A 194 -12.17 -58.98 39.12
N PRO A 195 -12.44 -60.10 39.81
CA PRO A 195 -13.51 -60.18 40.81
C PRO A 195 -13.29 -59.22 41.99
N PRO A 196 -14.37 -58.76 42.63
CA PRO A 196 -14.35 -57.66 43.59
C PRO A 196 -13.62 -58.07 44.88
N GLY A 197 -12.51 -57.39 45.18
CA GLY A 197 -11.89 -57.35 46.50
C GLY A 197 -12.54 -56.25 47.36
N ASP A 198 -12.72 -56.56 48.64
CA ASP A 198 -13.42 -55.76 49.65
C ASP A 198 -12.90 -54.31 49.81
N PRO A 199 -13.77 -53.38 50.25
CA PRO A 199 -13.59 -51.94 50.10
C PRO A 199 -12.68 -51.29 51.17
N GLU A 200 -11.77 -50.41 50.74
CA GLU A 200 -11.21 -49.36 51.60
C GLU A 200 -11.98 -48.04 51.43
N PRO A 201 -12.30 -47.31 52.52
CA PRO A 201 -13.11 -46.11 52.46
C PRO A 201 -12.23 -44.90 52.20
N THR A 202 -12.35 -44.25 51.03
CA THR A 202 -11.76 -42.92 50.83
C THR A 202 -12.72 -41.96 50.13
N THR A 203 -13.19 -41.03 50.96
CA THR A 203 -13.79 -39.70 50.73
C THR A 203 -13.91 -39.13 49.32
N VAL A 204 -15.17 -38.80 49.00
CA VAL A 204 -15.69 -37.90 47.95
C VAL A 204 -15.11 -36.47 48.08
N PRO A 205 -14.80 -35.82 46.94
CA PRO A 205 -15.41 -34.52 46.63
C PRO A 205 -15.85 -34.43 45.14
N THR A 206 -17.15 -34.36 44.86
CA THR A 206 -17.91 -33.16 44.44
C THR A 206 -17.58 -32.65 43.02
N GLU A 207 -18.41 -33.09 42.08
CA GLU A 207 -18.63 -32.52 40.74
C GLU A 207 -19.11 -31.06 40.78
N PRO A 208 -18.84 -30.29 39.71
CA PRO A 208 -19.78 -29.27 39.23
C PRO A 208 -20.30 -29.59 37.81
N PRO A 209 -21.44 -29.00 37.43
CA PRO A 209 -22.37 -29.60 36.49
C PRO A 209 -22.08 -29.31 35.00
N SER A 210 -22.47 -30.32 34.22
CA SER A 210 -22.69 -30.32 32.78
C SER A 210 -23.59 -29.17 32.31
N ALA A 211 -23.19 -28.51 31.22
CA ALA A 211 -24.00 -27.53 30.49
C ALA A 211 -24.03 -27.87 29.00
N SER A 212 -25.25 -27.88 28.50
CA SER A 212 -25.69 -28.35 27.19
C SER A 212 -25.21 -27.50 26.02
N ALA A 213 -24.90 -28.18 24.91
CA ALA A 213 -24.68 -27.59 23.59
C ALA A 213 -26.00 -27.14 22.93
N PRO A 214 -25.94 -26.13 22.04
CA PRO A 214 -26.91 -26.01 20.96
C PRO A 214 -26.24 -25.92 19.58
N GLY A 215 -26.68 -26.83 18.70
CA GLY A 215 -27.14 -26.54 17.34
C GLY A 215 -26.21 -25.80 16.38
N ALA A 216 -25.46 -26.56 15.59
CA ALA A 216 -24.85 -26.08 14.35
C ALA A 216 -25.93 -25.80 13.29
N GLY A 217 -26.14 -24.52 12.99
CA GLY A 217 -26.77 -24.06 11.75
C GLY A 217 -25.68 -23.51 10.84
N SER A 218 -25.20 -24.34 9.92
CA SER A 218 -24.30 -23.92 8.84
C SER A 218 -25.10 -23.13 7.80
N THR A 219 -24.84 -21.82 7.74
CA THR A 219 -25.16 -20.99 6.59
C THR A 219 -23.84 -20.63 5.93
N ASN A 220 -23.66 -21.07 4.69
CA ASN A 220 -22.54 -20.72 3.82
C ASN A 220 -22.35 -19.21 3.80
N ASP A 221 -21.30 -18.76 4.47
CA ASP A 221 -20.86 -17.38 4.49
C ASP A 221 -19.83 -17.22 3.37
N HIS A 222 -20.28 -16.75 2.20
CA HIS A 222 -19.40 -16.41 1.07
C HIS A 222 -18.81 -15.00 1.21
N SER A 223 -18.81 -14.40 2.41
CA SER A 223 -18.11 -13.15 2.69
C SER A 223 -16.63 -13.41 3.07
N HIS A 224 -15.91 -14.13 2.21
CA HIS A 224 -14.46 -13.93 2.16
C HIS A 224 -14.25 -12.51 1.62
N LEU A 225 -14.17 -11.55 2.52
CA LEU A 225 -13.63 -10.23 2.22
C LEU A 225 -12.28 -10.46 1.54
N LEU A 226 -12.03 -9.72 0.46
CA LEU A 226 -10.77 -9.74 -0.28
C LEU A 226 -9.63 -9.30 0.65
N GLU A 227 -9.09 -10.23 1.43
CA GLU A 227 -7.89 -10.01 2.23
C GLU A 227 -6.68 -9.96 1.28
N SER A 228 -5.75 -9.05 1.56
CA SER A 228 -4.53 -8.91 0.76
C SER A 228 -3.71 -10.19 0.90
N PRO A 229 -3.19 -10.79 -0.18
CA PRO A 229 -2.37 -12.00 -0.07
C PRO A 229 -0.97 -11.74 0.52
N PHE A 230 -0.65 -10.48 0.82
CA PHE A 230 0.60 -10.07 1.44
C PHE A 230 0.40 -9.87 2.95
N ASP A 231 0.27 -10.98 3.68
CA ASP A 231 -0.18 -10.98 5.08
C ASP A 231 0.94 -10.82 6.12
N ILE A 232 2.20 -11.04 5.74
CA ILE A 232 3.32 -10.95 6.68
C ILE A 232 3.92 -9.55 6.61
N ARG A 233 3.58 -8.73 7.60
CA ARG A 233 4.14 -7.38 7.74
C ARG A 233 5.46 -7.39 8.49
N LEU A 234 6.53 -7.02 7.80
CA LEU A 234 7.75 -6.56 8.45
C LEU A 234 7.70 -5.05 8.60
N GLN A 235 7.39 -4.57 9.80
CA GLN A 235 7.61 -3.17 10.16
C GLN A 235 9.11 -2.90 10.23
N LEU A 236 9.64 -2.18 9.24
CA LEU A 236 11.02 -1.69 9.25
C LEU A 236 11.18 -0.51 10.23
N ARG A 237 10.06 0.08 10.70
CA ARG A 237 9.99 1.12 11.74
C ARG A 237 8.75 0.98 12.65
N PRO A 238 8.82 1.45 13.92
CA PRO A 238 7.62 1.63 14.74
C PRO A 238 6.78 2.81 14.22
N SER A 239 5.56 2.54 13.73
CA SER A 239 4.62 3.57 13.28
C SER A 239 4.00 4.33 14.47
N SER A 240 3.78 5.63 14.30
CA SER A 240 3.25 6.54 15.35
C SER A 240 1.81 7.00 15.08
N VAL A 241 1.12 6.45 14.07
CA VAL A 241 -0.15 6.99 13.56
C VAL A 241 -1.29 5.97 13.69
N ASN A 242 -1.87 5.87 14.89
CA ASN A 242 -3.08 5.05 15.16
C ASN A 242 -4.33 5.90 15.48
N ARG A 243 -4.35 7.19 15.11
CA ARG A 243 -5.46 8.12 15.45
C ARG A 243 -6.39 8.48 14.28
N ILE A 244 -6.22 7.85 13.12
CA ILE A 244 -7.00 8.17 11.92
C ILE A 244 -8.20 7.21 11.80
N PRO A 245 -9.43 7.67 11.48
CA PRO A 245 -10.58 6.79 11.23
C PRO A 245 -10.30 5.73 10.14
N GLU A 246 -10.88 4.53 10.23
CA GLU A 246 -10.60 3.42 9.30
C GLU A 246 -10.84 3.77 7.82
N ASP A 247 -11.89 4.54 7.52
CA ASP A 247 -12.22 4.93 6.14
C ASP A 247 -11.14 5.85 5.55
N VAL A 248 -10.58 6.74 6.37
CA VAL A 248 -9.45 7.61 6.01
C VAL A 248 -8.15 6.80 5.94
N GLN A 249 -7.94 5.82 6.82
CA GLN A 249 -6.80 4.91 6.70
C GLN A 249 -6.86 4.08 5.42
N ARG A 250 -8.04 3.61 5.00
CA ARG A 250 -8.21 2.86 3.75
C ARG A 250 -7.98 3.73 2.52
N LEU A 251 -8.50 4.97 2.53
CA LEU A 251 -8.22 5.97 1.49
C LEU A 251 -6.72 6.30 1.40
N LEU A 252 -6.02 6.45 2.53
CA LEU A 252 -4.59 6.71 2.56
C LEU A 252 -3.76 5.49 2.15
N LYS A 253 -4.14 4.27 2.56
CA LYS A 253 -3.50 3.00 2.16
C LYS A 253 -3.62 2.71 0.66
N LEU A 254 -4.65 3.21 -0.01
CA LEU A 254 -4.81 3.11 -1.46
C LEU A 254 -3.86 4.04 -2.24
N GLN A 255 -3.22 5.01 -1.57
CA GLN A 255 -2.39 6.04 -2.21
C GLN A 255 -0.91 6.00 -1.78
N GLU A 256 -0.67 5.79 -0.50
CA GLU A 256 0.67 5.66 0.06
C GLU A 256 0.92 4.16 0.22
N GLY A 257 1.70 3.59 -0.71
CA GLY A 257 2.40 2.34 -0.40
C GLY A 257 3.22 2.63 0.84
N ASP A 258 2.88 2.01 1.97
CA ASP A 258 3.55 2.23 3.25
C ASP A 258 4.97 1.66 3.09
N ASP A 259 5.88 2.48 2.55
CA ASP A 259 7.27 2.17 2.14
C ASP A 259 8.12 1.63 3.31
N ASP A 260 7.59 1.73 4.54
CA ASP A 260 8.21 1.26 5.78
C ASP A 260 7.76 -0.16 6.19
N THR A 261 6.86 -0.81 5.45
CA THR A 261 6.49 -2.23 5.66
C THR A 261 6.74 -3.09 4.45
N LEU A 262 7.61 -4.09 4.60
CA LEU A 262 7.70 -5.15 3.59
C LEU A 262 6.61 -6.17 3.89
N GLU A 263 5.62 -6.26 2.99
CA GLU A 263 4.59 -7.30 3.05
C GLU A 263 5.03 -8.48 2.18
N VAL A 264 5.19 -9.66 2.78
CA VAL A 264 5.52 -10.90 2.06
C VAL A 264 4.37 -11.89 2.13
N ALA A 265 4.21 -12.65 1.05
CA ALA A 265 3.21 -13.70 0.94
C ALA A 265 3.54 -14.88 1.86
N SER A 266 2.53 -15.41 2.55
CA SER A 266 2.63 -16.69 3.26
C SER A 266 2.63 -17.88 2.31
N ASP A 267 2.03 -17.72 1.14
CA ASP A 267 1.81 -18.76 0.13
C ASP A 267 2.36 -18.33 -1.23
N GLU A 268 2.38 -19.24 -2.20
CA GLU A 268 2.67 -18.89 -3.59
C GLU A 268 1.62 -17.88 -4.07
N ILE A 269 2.04 -16.79 -4.74
CA ILE A 269 1.12 -15.84 -5.35
C ILE A 269 1.30 -15.91 -6.86
N ARG A 270 0.20 -16.13 -7.58
CA ARG A 270 0.19 -15.93 -9.03
C ARG A 270 -0.17 -14.49 -9.32
N LEU A 271 0.76 -13.75 -9.92
CA LEU A 271 0.48 -12.44 -10.50
C LEU A 271 -0.02 -12.63 -11.93
N SER A 272 -1.14 -12.00 -12.21
CA SER A 272 -1.77 -11.98 -13.54
C SER A 272 -2.27 -10.57 -13.82
N TYR A 273 -2.47 -10.22 -15.09
CA TYR A 273 -3.30 -9.06 -15.41
C TYR A 273 -4.67 -9.50 -15.92
N PHE A 274 -5.68 -8.76 -15.50
CA PHE A 274 -7.06 -8.92 -15.89
C PHE A 274 -7.41 -7.80 -16.88
N ASP A 275 -7.74 -8.17 -18.11
CA ASP A 275 -8.17 -7.21 -19.14
C ASP A 275 -9.62 -6.80 -18.88
N LEU A 276 -9.83 -5.53 -18.55
CA LEU A 276 -11.15 -5.04 -18.14
C LEU A 276 -12.15 -4.96 -19.29
N ASN A 277 -11.70 -5.03 -20.55
CA ASN A 277 -12.59 -5.03 -21.71
C ASN A 277 -13.01 -6.45 -22.10
N THR A 278 -12.09 -7.41 -22.08
CA THR A 278 -12.38 -8.80 -22.46
C THR A 278 -12.72 -9.71 -21.28
N GLN A 279 -12.46 -9.26 -20.05
CA GLN A 279 -12.54 -10.06 -18.82
C GLN A 279 -11.68 -11.33 -18.87
N GLU A 280 -10.59 -11.30 -19.64
CA GLU A 280 -9.62 -12.38 -19.71
C GLU A 280 -8.52 -12.17 -18.68
N VAL A 281 -8.09 -13.26 -18.05
CA VAL A 281 -6.93 -13.29 -17.15
C VAL A 281 -5.74 -13.83 -17.91
N ILE A 282 -4.62 -13.10 -17.84
CA ILE A 282 -3.37 -13.49 -18.47
C ILE A 282 -2.29 -13.55 -17.38
N ASP A 283 -1.76 -14.75 -17.17
CA ASP A 283 -0.75 -15.01 -16.16
C ASP A 283 0.58 -14.34 -16.54
N LEU A 284 1.21 -13.72 -15.54
CA LEU A 284 2.48 -13.01 -15.70
C LEU A 284 3.63 -13.79 -15.09
N ILE A 285 3.52 -14.08 -13.79
CA ILE A 285 4.57 -14.76 -13.02
C ILE A 285 3.96 -15.42 -11.79
N ASN A 286 4.52 -16.57 -11.41
CA ASN A 286 4.29 -17.15 -10.10
C ASN A 286 5.40 -16.70 -9.15
N LEU A 287 5.01 -16.06 -8.06
CA LEU A 287 5.88 -15.67 -6.99
C LEU A 287 5.87 -16.78 -5.94
N PRO A 288 7.03 -17.35 -5.58
CA PRO A 288 7.09 -18.36 -4.53
C PRO A 288 6.64 -17.74 -3.20
N GLU A 289 6.29 -18.62 -2.25
CA GLU A 289 6.10 -18.24 -0.84
C GLU A 289 7.25 -17.34 -0.37
N THR A 290 6.96 -16.42 0.56
CA THR A 290 7.92 -15.43 1.08
C THR A 290 8.38 -14.38 0.07
N SER A 291 7.67 -14.22 -1.05
CA SER A 291 7.87 -13.11 -1.96
C SER A 291 6.99 -11.92 -1.61
N GLY A 292 7.50 -10.71 -1.82
CA GLY A 292 6.76 -9.46 -1.64
C GLY A 292 7.09 -8.46 -2.73
N LEU A 293 6.14 -7.56 -3.03
CA LEU A 293 6.44 -6.37 -3.80
C LEU A 293 7.11 -5.35 -2.89
N THR A 294 8.20 -4.74 -3.38
CA THR A 294 8.97 -3.73 -2.63
C THR A 294 8.58 -2.30 -2.98
N SER A 295 7.83 -2.13 -4.07
CA SER A 295 7.28 -0.85 -4.50
C SER A 295 5.97 -1.07 -5.24
N LEU A 296 5.22 0.02 -5.45
CA LEU A 296 4.10 -0.01 -6.37
C LEU A 296 4.54 -0.44 -7.79
N PRO A 297 3.70 -1.21 -8.50
CA PRO A 297 3.94 -1.54 -9.90
C PRO A 297 3.99 -0.30 -10.79
N ALA A 298 4.91 -0.29 -11.76
CA ALA A 298 5.01 0.78 -12.75
C ALA A 298 4.48 0.31 -14.11
N TRP A 299 3.38 0.89 -14.52
CA TRP A 299 2.83 0.71 -15.86
C TRP A 299 3.40 1.72 -16.85
N SER A 300 3.55 1.31 -18.10
CA SER A 300 3.67 2.28 -19.19
C SER A 300 2.37 3.05 -19.37
N GLN A 301 2.45 4.23 -19.98
CA GLN A 301 1.29 5.10 -20.10
C GLN A 301 0.16 4.51 -20.96
N ASP A 302 0.52 3.77 -21.99
CA ASP A 302 -0.40 3.03 -22.84
C ASP A 302 -0.82 1.67 -22.26
N GLY A 303 -0.33 1.31 -21.06
CA GLY A 303 -0.55 0.02 -20.40
C GLY A 303 0.07 -1.18 -21.12
N SER A 304 0.87 -0.98 -22.17
CA SER A 304 1.50 -2.07 -22.95
C SER A 304 2.71 -2.70 -22.26
N ARG A 305 3.21 -2.11 -21.17
CA ARG A 305 4.32 -2.63 -20.36
C ARG A 305 4.02 -2.49 -18.88
N LEU A 306 4.61 -3.38 -18.12
CA LEU A 306 4.56 -3.39 -16.66
C LEU A 306 5.96 -3.69 -16.13
N ALA A 307 6.39 -2.99 -15.09
CA ALA A 307 7.58 -3.33 -14.32
C ALA A 307 7.19 -3.43 -12.85
N ILE A 308 7.71 -4.45 -12.15
CA ILE A 308 7.54 -4.63 -10.71
C ILE A 308 8.89 -4.82 -10.05
N THR A 309 9.06 -4.25 -8.86
CA THR A 309 10.22 -4.54 -8.01
C THR A 309 9.77 -5.50 -6.93
N ARG A 310 10.38 -6.69 -6.87
CA ARG A 310 10.06 -7.70 -5.86
C ARG A 310 11.28 -8.14 -5.09
N LEU A 311 11.00 -8.73 -3.93
CA LEU A 311 11.97 -9.38 -3.08
C LEU A 311 11.46 -10.78 -2.72
N THR A 312 12.34 -11.77 -2.80
CA THR A 312 12.04 -13.17 -2.46
C THR A 312 13.03 -13.70 -1.44
N PHE A 313 12.55 -14.39 -0.40
CA PHE A 313 13.37 -14.97 0.66
C PHE A 313 13.49 -16.50 0.51
N ASP A 314 14.20 -16.95 -0.53
CA ASP A 314 14.40 -18.37 -0.80
C ASP A 314 14.97 -19.13 0.42
N GLY A 315 14.33 -20.25 0.78
CA GLY A 315 14.82 -21.15 1.83
C GLY A 315 14.55 -20.72 3.28
N ILE A 316 13.71 -19.70 3.51
CA ILE A 316 13.34 -19.24 4.87
C ILE A 316 11.98 -19.82 5.32
N THR A 317 11.39 -20.71 4.53
CA THR A 317 9.97 -21.13 4.60
C THR A 317 9.62 -21.91 5.87
N GLU A 318 10.53 -22.74 6.39
CA GLU A 318 10.35 -23.43 7.69
C GLU A 318 10.28 -22.48 8.89
N ILE A 319 10.73 -21.23 8.74
CA ILE A 319 11.00 -20.34 9.87
C ILE A 319 9.93 -19.24 10.06
N PHE A 320 9.04 -19.06 9.08
CA PHE A 320 7.92 -18.11 9.20
C PHE A 320 6.84 -18.57 10.17
N ARG A 321 6.59 -19.88 10.25
CA ARG A 321 5.64 -20.46 11.23
C ARG A 321 6.11 -20.33 12.70
N GLY A 322 7.36 -19.90 12.91
CA GLY A 322 7.97 -19.70 14.24
C GLY A 322 8.52 -18.29 14.50
N ASN A 323 8.22 -17.29 13.66
CA ASN A 323 8.56 -15.86 13.85
C ASN A 323 10.07 -15.51 13.98
N THR A 324 10.99 -16.43 13.70
CA THR A 324 12.43 -16.25 14.06
C THR A 324 13.39 -16.12 12.88
N GLY A 325 13.05 -16.59 11.68
CA GLY A 325 14.05 -16.74 10.59
C GLY A 325 14.31 -15.48 9.80
N LEU A 326 13.24 -14.80 9.41
CA LEU A 326 13.35 -13.51 8.76
C LEU A 326 13.95 -12.47 9.71
N ALA A 327 13.50 -12.47 10.98
CA ALA A 327 14.09 -11.65 12.03
C ALA A 327 15.59 -11.95 12.23
N ASN A 328 16.00 -13.23 12.26
CA ASN A 328 17.42 -13.60 12.36
C ASN A 328 18.22 -13.16 11.13
N THR A 329 17.64 -13.28 9.93
CA THR A 329 18.29 -12.82 8.68
C THR A 329 18.50 -11.30 8.69
N LEU A 330 17.48 -10.53 9.05
CA LEU A 330 17.58 -9.08 9.20
C LEU A 330 18.57 -8.69 10.30
N VAL A 331 18.59 -9.40 11.42
CA VAL A 331 19.58 -9.18 12.49
C VAL A 331 21.00 -9.46 11.99
N ARG A 332 21.23 -10.57 11.28
CA ARG A 332 22.55 -10.90 10.70
C ARG A 332 22.99 -9.87 9.66
N ASP A 333 22.09 -9.41 8.80
CA ASP A 333 22.34 -8.32 7.86
C ASP A 333 22.69 -7.02 8.59
N THR A 334 21.87 -6.60 9.55
CA THR A 334 22.09 -5.39 10.38
C THR A 334 23.40 -5.45 11.16
N LEU A 335 23.80 -6.64 11.61
CA LEU A 335 25.07 -6.87 12.29
C LEU A 335 26.25 -7.03 11.33
N GLY A 336 26.04 -6.94 10.01
CA GLY A 336 27.05 -7.08 8.97
C GLY A 336 27.73 -8.45 8.96
N GLN A 337 26.96 -9.49 9.29
CA GLN A 337 27.40 -10.88 9.42
C GLN A 337 26.93 -11.78 8.27
N LEU A 338 26.20 -11.22 7.29
CA LEU A 338 25.66 -11.95 6.16
C LEU A 338 26.46 -11.61 4.88
N PRO A 339 27.21 -12.56 4.29
CA PRO A 339 27.92 -12.32 3.03
C PRO A 339 26.95 -11.92 1.91
N PRO A 340 27.32 -11.02 0.98
CA PRO A 340 26.46 -10.62 -0.13
C PRO A 340 25.90 -11.79 -0.97
N ALA A 341 26.70 -12.85 -1.17
CA ALA A 341 26.29 -14.03 -1.92
C ALA A 341 25.22 -14.88 -1.21
N GLU A 342 25.04 -14.69 0.10
CA GLU A 342 24.06 -15.40 0.93
C GLU A 342 22.93 -14.45 1.39
N ASN A 343 22.97 -13.18 1.01
CA ASN A 343 22.05 -12.18 1.54
C ASN A 343 20.78 -12.11 0.67
N PRO A 344 19.61 -12.54 1.17
CA PRO A 344 18.40 -12.56 0.37
C PRO A 344 17.91 -11.17 -0.01
N LEU A 345 18.24 -10.12 0.77
CA LEU A 345 17.92 -8.73 0.41
C LEU A 345 18.61 -8.29 -0.89
N LEU A 346 19.75 -8.90 -1.22
CA LEU A 346 20.44 -8.67 -2.49
C LEU A 346 20.06 -9.72 -3.54
N GLN A 347 20.15 -11.00 -3.18
CA GLN A 347 19.98 -12.10 -4.15
C GLN A 347 18.53 -12.27 -4.62
N GLY A 348 17.56 -11.98 -3.74
CA GLY A 348 16.14 -12.06 -4.03
C GLY A 348 15.54 -10.79 -4.60
N ASN A 349 16.30 -9.69 -4.70
CA ASN A 349 15.81 -8.41 -5.19
C ASN A 349 15.91 -8.31 -6.71
N VAL A 350 14.75 -8.24 -7.36
CA VAL A 350 14.59 -8.38 -8.81
C VAL A 350 13.60 -7.33 -9.34
N VAL A 351 13.89 -6.78 -10.52
CA VAL A 351 12.90 -6.07 -11.32
C VAL A 351 12.45 -7.00 -12.46
N ASP A 352 11.18 -7.38 -12.45
CA ASP A 352 10.55 -8.09 -13.57
C ASP A 352 9.90 -7.07 -14.51
N VAL A 353 10.17 -7.21 -15.81
CA VAL A 353 9.66 -6.35 -16.88
C VAL A 353 8.84 -7.19 -17.85
N PHE A 354 7.59 -6.81 -18.05
CA PHE A 354 6.63 -7.49 -18.91
C PHE A 354 6.31 -6.65 -20.14
N ASP A 355 6.46 -7.25 -21.32
CA ASP A 355 5.88 -6.71 -22.56
C ASP A 355 4.51 -7.35 -22.77
N LEU A 356 3.49 -6.50 -22.71
CA LEU A 356 2.07 -6.84 -22.77
C LEU A 356 1.42 -6.36 -24.08
N SER A 357 2.23 -6.05 -25.10
CA SER A 357 1.74 -5.65 -26.42
C SER A 357 1.13 -6.83 -27.19
N ASP A 358 1.66 -8.04 -27.00
CA ASP A 358 1.13 -9.30 -27.54
C ASP A 358 0.53 -10.15 -26.42
N ARG A 359 -0.80 -10.19 -26.35
CA ARG A 359 -1.54 -10.97 -25.33
C ARG A 359 -1.24 -12.46 -25.39
N SER A 360 -0.89 -12.99 -26.56
CA SER A 360 -0.63 -14.42 -26.75
C SER A 360 0.78 -14.84 -26.32
N ASN A 361 1.66 -13.86 -26.11
CA ASN A 361 3.08 -14.09 -25.86
C ASN A 361 3.64 -12.98 -24.97
N VAL A 362 3.21 -12.96 -23.70
CA VAL A 362 3.79 -12.06 -22.70
C VAL A 362 5.27 -12.40 -22.55
N ARG A 363 6.14 -11.43 -22.83
CA ARG A 363 7.58 -11.60 -22.67
C ARG A 363 7.99 -11.04 -21.33
N VAL A 364 8.71 -11.85 -20.56
CA VAL A 364 9.30 -11.45 -19.27
C VAL A 364 10.80 -11.28 -19.44
N SER A 365 11.33 -10.18 -18.92
CA SER A 365 12.76 -9.93 -18.80
C SER A 365 13.07 -9.48 -17.38
N GLN A 366 14.28 -9.74 -16.88
CA GLN A 366 14.64 -9.52 -15.49
C GLN A 366 15.92 -8.72 -15.34
N LEU A 367 15.95 -7.83 -14.34
CA LEU A 367 17.16 -7.27 -13.77
C LEU A 367 17.33 -7.83 -12.36
N ARG A 368 18.50 -8.41 -12.06
CA ARG A 368 18.80 -9.04 -10.76
C ARG A 368 19.87 -8.24 -10.02
N ALA A 369 19.58 -7.82 -8.79
CA ALA A 369 20.51 -7.00 -8.02
C ALA A 369 21.81 -7.75 -7.70
N GLY A 370 21.71 -9.05 -7.39
CA GLY A 370 22.84 -9.94 -7.14
C GLY A 370 23.81 -10.14 -8.33
N GLU A 371 23.39 -9.84 -9.56
CA GLU A 371 24.25 -9.88 -10.77
C GLU A 371 24.91 -8.53 -11.07
N GLY A 372 24.50 -7.48 -10.34
CA GLY A 372 24.94 -6.11 -10.55
C GLY A 372 26.17 -5.72 -9.72
N ASN A 373 26.23 -4.45 -9.36
CA ASN A 373 27.31 -3.84 -8.60
C ASN A 373 27.14 -3.98 -7.06
N GLY A 374 26.21 -4.82 -6.60
CA GLY A 374 25.88 -4.98 -5.19
C GLY A 374 24.93 -3.91 -4.63
N ASP A 375 24.24 -3.16 -5.49
CA ASP A 375 23.16 -2.26 -5.11
C ASP A 375 21.81 -2.94 -5.34
N THR A 376 20.80 -2.60 -4.52
CA THR A 376 19.43 -3.13 -4.65
C THR A 376 18.52 -2.17 -5.41
N PHE A 377 17.47 -2.70 -6.01
CA PHE A 377 16.36 -1.96 -6.60
C PHE A 377 15.35 -1.58 -5.51
N GLY A 378 14.95 -0.31 -5.46
CA GLY A 378 13.91 0.20 -4.58
C GLY A 378 12.57 0.34 -5.30
N SER A 379 12.53 1.09 -6.39
CA SER A 379 11.30 1.34 -7.16
C SER A 379 11.60 1.56 -8.64
N VAL A 380 10.56 1.55 -9.48
CA VAL A 380 10.67 1.67 -10.93
C VAL A 380 9.67 2.66 -11.52
N SER A 381 9.99 3.25 -12.68
CA SER A 381 9.11 4.17 -13.41
C SER A 381 9.42 4.14 -14.91
N TRP A 382 8.39 4.19 -15.75
CA TRP A 382 8.53 4.23 -17.22
C TRP A 382 8.53 5.67 -17.74
N SER A 383 9.37 5.95 -18.74
CA SER A 383 9.24 7.17 -19.51
C SER A 383 7.92 7.20 -20.27
N THR A 384 7.40 8.40 -20.53
CA THR A 384 6.07 8.56 -21.13
C THR A 384 5.96 8.06 -22.57
N ASP A 385 7.08 7.80 -23.23
CA ASP A 385 7.21 7.21 -24.57
C ASP A 385 7.62 5.72 -24.55
N ASN A 386 7.70 5.12 -23.36
CA ASN A 386 8.03 3.72 -23.13
C ASN A 386 9.42 3.31 -23.66
N GLN A 387 10.36 4.25 -23.78
CA GLN A 387 11.71 3.96 -24.27
C GLN A 387 12.73 3.74 -23.14
N LEU A 388 12.47 4.32 -21.97
CA LEU A 388 13.34 4.24 -20.80
C LEU A 388 12.59 3.67 -19.61
N LEU A 389 13.27 2.78 -18.88
CA LEU A 389 12.91 2.36 -17.54
C LEU A 389 13.89 3.02 -16.57
N MET A 390 13.38 3.82 -15.64
CA MET A 390 14.15 4.35 -14.52
C MET A 390 13.96 3.42 -13.32
N THR A 391 15.06 3.13 -12.63
CA THR A 391 15.03 2.39 -11.37
C THR A 391 15.70 3.23 -10.27
N LYS A 392 15.04 3.33 -9.12
CA LYS A 392 15.67 3.77 -7.87
C LYS A 392 16.61 2.66 -7.41
N MET A 393 17.88 2.99 -7.30
CA MET A 393 18.92 2.11 -6.80
C MET A 393 19.26 2.49 -5.36
N GLN A 394 19.56 1.52 -4.51
CA GLN A 394 19.92 1.69 -3.11
C GLN A 394 21.31 1.08 -2.86
N ARG A 395 22.22 1.90 -2.34
CA ARG A 395 23.57 1.47 -1.96
C ARG A 395 23.55 0.90 -0.54
N PRO A 396 24.09 -0.30 -0.30
CA PRO A 396 24.12 -0.87 1.04
C PRO A 396 25.04 -0.07 1.96
N ALA A 397 24.68 0.06 3.23
CA ALA A 397 25.51 0.76 4.20
C ALA A 397 26.78 -0.03 4.54
N ARG A 398 27.91 0.68 4.68
CA ARG A 398 29.20 0.10 5.09
C ARG A 398 29.65 0.68 6.42
N LEU A 399 29.17 0.07 7.51
CA LEU A 399 29.52 0.51 8.86
C LEU A 399 30.89 0.00 9.29
N GLN A 400 31.66 0.84 9.99
CA GLN A 400 32.96 0.45 10.53
C GLN A 400 32.84 -0.73 11.50
N GLY A 401 33.75 -1.70 11.38
CA GLY A 401 33.79 -2.89 12.23
C GLY A 401 32.82 -4.01 11.82
N ARG A 402 32.06 -3.81 10.74
CA ARG A 402 31.25 -4.86 10.11
C ARG A 402 32.05 -5.58 9.03
N THR A 403 31.85 -6.90 8.90
CA THR A 403 32.53 -7.72 7.90
C THR A 403 31.91 -7.51 6.51
N TYR A 404 30.59 -7.43 6.44
CA TYR A 404 29.82 -7.30 5.20
C TYR A 404 28.93 -6.05 5.19
N PRO A 405 28.53 -5.55 3.99
CA PRO A 405 27.56 -4.47 3.86
C PRO A 405 26.19 -4.84 4.44
N ILE A 406 25.41 -3.81 4.80
CA ILE A 406 24.05 -3.92 5.33
C ILE A 406 23.06 -3.48 4.25
N TYR A 407 22.10 -4.33 3.91
CA TYR A 407 21.14 -4.07 2.84
C TYR A 407 19.79 -3.60 3.38
N ALA A 408 19.40 -3.99 4.60
CA ALA A 408 18.13 -3.58 5.21
C ALA A 408 18.06 -2.08 5.49
N TYR A 409 19.23 -1.44 5.62
CA TYR A 409 19.37 -0.01 5.93
C TYR A 409 20.39 0.61 4.95
N PRO A 410 20.00 0.84 3.69
CA PRO A 410 20.90 1.44 2.70
C PRO A 410 21.37 2.83 3.15
N GLU A 411 22.59 3.20 2.78
CA GLU A 411 23.18 4.50 3.16
C GLU A 411 22.82 5.62 2.19
N SER A 412 22.55 5.28 0.93
CA SER A 412 22.16 6.26 -0.08
C SER A 412 21.35 5.63 -1.20
N SER A 413 20.57 6.44 -1.92
CA SER A 413 19.94 6.10 -3.18
C SER A 413 20.48 6.92 -4.35
N TYR A 414 20.17 6.47 -5.54
CA TYR A 414 20.37 7.19 -6.80
C TYR A 414 19.42 6.60 -7.84
N VAL A 415 19.41 7.10 -9.07
CA VAL A 415 18.64 6.49 -10.15
C VAL A 415 19.51 5.99 -11.29
N ARG A 416 19.08 4.89 -11.91
CA ARG A 416 19.70 4.31 -13.09
C ARG A 416 18.65 4.17 -14.20
N PHE A 417 19.05 4.46 -15.43
CA PHE A 417 18.20 4.40 -16.60
C PHE A 417 18.57 3.19 -17.46
N TYR A 418 17.56 2.48 -17.93
CA TYR A 418 17.68 1.30 -18.78
C TYR A 418 16.90 1.52 -20.07
N ASN A 419 17.42 1.03 -21.19
CA ASN A 419 16.69 1.00 -22.45
C ASN A 419 15.72 -0.19 -22.52
N ASN A 420 15.00 -0.31 -23.63
CA ASN A 420 14.06 -1.43 -23.87
C ASN A 420 14.69 -2.82 -23.91
N ALA A 421 16.02 -2.94 -24.06
CA ALA A 421 16.75 -4.19 -23.96
C ALA A 421 17.30 -4.43 -22.54
N LEU A 422 16.86 -3.64 -21.56
CA LEU A 422 17.32 -3.63 -20.17
C LEU A 422 18.84 -3.43 -20.03
N GLN A 423 19.44 -2.70 -20.97
CA GLN A 423 20.84 -2.28 -20.87
C GLN A 423 20.91 -0.93 -20.17
N PRO A 424 21.83 -0.74 -19.21
CA PRO A 424 22.01 0.55 -18.56
C PRO A 424 22.49 1.58 -19.58
N VAL A 425 21.82 2.73 -19.64
CA VAL A 425 22.16 3.85 -20.54
C VAL A 425 22.62 5.10 -19.82
N GLY A 426 22.43 5.17 -18.50
CA GLY A 426 22.90 6.28 -17.68
C GLY A 426 22.55 6.10 -16.21
N GLU A 427 23.14 6.96 -15.39
CA GLU A 427 22.84 7.08 -13.96
C GLU A 427 22.80 8.55 -13.58
N PHE A 428 21.99 8.88 -12.57
CA PHE A 428 21.96 10.20 -11.97
C PHE A 428 22.12 10.07 -10.46
N VAL A 429 23.14 10.76 -9.94
CA VAL A 429 23.52 10.75 -8.54
C VAL A 429 23.62 12.20 -8.08
N ALA A 430 22.83 12.56 -7.08
CA ALA A 430 22.90 13.87 -6.44
C ALA A 430 22.61 13.73 -4.94
N PRO A 431 23.29 14.51 -4.05
CA PRO A 431 23.02 14.50 -2.62
C PRO A 431 21.55 14.71 -2.26
N GLU A 432 20.85 15.53 -3.05
CA GLU A 432 19.45 15.94 -2.87
C GLU A 432 18.45 14.78 -3.02
N ILE A 433 18.82 13.73 -3.75
CA ILE A 433 18.00 12.54 -3.98
C ILE A 433 18.62 11.28 -3.33
N ALA A 434 19.64 11.46 -2.49
CA ALA A 434 20.38 10.36 -1.90
C ALA A 434 19.63 9.69 -0.73
N ALA A 435 18.51 10.21 -0.26
CA ALA A 435 17.76 9.66 0.85
C ALA A 435 16.95 8.40 0.44
N PRO A 436 17.35 7.19 0.88
CA PRO A 436 16.80 5.94 0.33
C PRO A 436 15.31 5.74 0.53
N ASN A 437 14.75 6.26 1.62
CA ASN A 437 13.35 6.05 2.01
C ASN A 437 12.46 7.26 1.73
N PHE A 438 13.00 8.33 1.14
CA PHE A 438 12.27 9.58 0.93
C PHE A 438 12.40 10.12 -0.49
N MET A 439 13.06 9.35 -1.36
CA MET A 439 13.12 9.67 -2.78
C MET A 439 12.02 8.91 -3.52
N ASN A 440 11.01 9.63 -4.03
CA ASN A 440 10.21 9.12 -5.15
C ASN A 440 10.58 9.86 -6.43
N SER A 441 10.20 9.25 -7.55
CA SER A 441 10.63 9.73 -8.87
C SER A 441 9.64 9.29 -9.92
N GLN A 442 9.27 10.20 -10.81
CA GLN A 442 8.38 9.90 -11.92
C GLN A 442 8.79 10.64 -13.19
N PHE A 443 8.67 9.98 -14.33
CA PHE A 443 8.76 10.67 -15.61
C PHE A 443 7.52 11.52 -15.87
N VAL A 444 7.75 12.74 -16.35
CA VAL A 444 6.70 13.69 -16.75
C VAL A 444 6.70 13.94 -18.25
N SER A 445 7.81 13.63 -18.91
CA SER A 445 7.96 13.55 -20.36
C SER A 445 9.02 12.49 -20.71
N PRO A 446 9.33 12.22 -21.99
CA PRO A 446 10.28 11.16 -22.39
C PRO A 446 11.66 11.25 -21.72
N GLY A 447 12.10 12.46 -21.37
CA GLY A 447 13.42 12.69 -20.77
C GLY A 447 13.40 13.61 -19.56
N GLU A 448 12.22 13.95 -19.01
CA GLU A 448 12.10 14.81 -17.84
C GLU A 448 11.54 14.02 -16.67
N VAL A 449 12.19 14.18 -15.51
CA VAL A 449 11.87 13.48 -14.28
C VAL A 449 11.65 14.51 -13.18
N ILE A 450 10.61 14.26 -12.38
CA ILE A 450 10.39 14.97 -11.12
C ILE A 450 10.77 14.04 -9.98
N PHE A 451 11.53 14.57 -9.04
CA PHE A 451 11.86 13.93 -7.78
C PHE A 451 11.22 14.68 -6.63
N ASP A 452 10.62 13.98 -5.70
CA ASP A 452 10.40 14.42 -4.33
C ASP A 452 11.49 13.77 -3.47
N GLY A 453 12.20 14.59 -2.70
CA GLY A 453 13.34 14.18 -1.89
C GLY A 453 13.46 15.01 -0.63
N ILE A 454 14.53 14.80 0.13
CA ILE A 454 14.82 15.58 1.34
C ILE A 454 16.12 16.36 1.14
N SER A 455 16.06 17.66 1.42
CA SER A 455 17.25 18.50 1.59
C SER A 455 17.25 19.09 3.00
N GLY A 456 18.24 18.70 3.80
CA GLY A 456 18.28 19.03 5.23
C GLY A 456 17.14 18.34 6.00
N LEU A 457 16.23 19.14 6.58
CA LEU A 457 15.06 18.66 7.33
C LEU A 457 13.75 18.92 6.60
N SER A 458 13.80 19.25 5.32
CA SER A 458 12.60 19.63 4.56
C SER A 458 12.47 18.77 3.31
N GLY A 459 11.21 18.42 3.00
CA GLY A 459 10.85 17.88 1.70
C GLY A 459 11.11 18.91 0.61
N ARG A 460 11.52 18.43 -0.56
CA ARG A 460 11.87 19.24 -1.72
C ARG A 460 11.43 18.56 -2.99
N ILE A 461 11.14 19.37 -4.00
CA ILE A 461 10.81 18.88 -5.34
C ILE A 461 11.94 19.32 -6.27
N PHE A 462 12.48 18.39 -7.04
CA PHE A 462 13.56 18.64 -8.00
C PHE A 462 13.15 18.22 -9.42
N TYR A 463 13.64 18.99 -10.38
CA TYR A 463 13.58 18.70 -11.81
C TYR A 463 14.89 18.06 -12.26
N TYR A 464 14.80 17.06 -13.11
CA TYR A 464 15.94 16.54 -13.85
C TYR A 464 15.60 16.27 -15.32
N ASN A 465 16.50 16.66 -16.22
CA ASN A 465 16.44 16.29 -17.63
C ASN A 465 17.52 15.27 -17.97
N VAL A 466 17.11 14.06 -18.36
CA VAL A 466 18.00 12.93 -18.69
C VAL A 466 18.89 13.25 -19.90
N GLY A 467 18.38 14.01 -20.87
CA GLY A 467 19.11 14.32 -22.11
C GLY A 467 20.11 15.45 -21.97
N THR A 468 19.77 16.50 -21.21
CA THR A 468 20.62 17.69 -21.04
C THR A 468 21.47 17.66 -19.77
N GLY A 469 21.09 16.82 -18.79
CA GLY A 469 21.69 16.81 -17.45
C GLY A 469 21.28 18.02 -16.59
N GLU A 470 20.31 18.83 -17.01
CA GLU A 470 19.79 19.92 -16.20
C GLU A 470 19.18 19.37 -14.91
N PHE A 471 19.67 19.83 -13.76
CA PHE A 471 19.14 19.49 -12.44
C PHE A 471 18.93 20.75 -11.62
N ARG A 472 17.75 20.92 -11.04
CA ARG A 472 17.43 22.08 -10.19
C ARG A 472 16.30 21.81 -9.22
N GLU A 473 16.29 22.54 -8.13
CA GLU A 473 15.16 22.60 -7.20
C GLU A 473 13.99 23.39 -7.83
N ILE A 474 12.77 22.87 -7.67
CA ILE A 474 11.51 23.52 -8.06
C ILE A 474 10.82 24.11 -6.83
N SER A 475 10.86 23.40 -5.71
CA SER A 475 10.27 23.87 -4.45
C SER A 475 10.87 25.22 -4.04
N ASN A 476 10.01 26.13 -3.57
CA ASN A 476 10.42 27.50 -3.20
C ASN A 476 10.30 27.80 -1.70
N ARG A 477 9.93 26.80 -0.88
CA ARG A 477 9.66 26.98 0.55
C ARG A 477 10.10 25.77 1.38
N SER A 478 10.30 26.00 2.67
CA SER A 478 10.68 24.95 3.62
C SER A 478 9.44 24.33 4.25
N GLY A 479 9.33 23.02 4.16
CA GLY A 479 8.18 22.26 4.67
C GLY A 479 8.24 20.84 4.15
N TYR A 480 7.08 20.20 4.09
CA TYR A 480 6.91 18.86 3.55
C TYR A 480 5.98 18.92 2.34
N TYR A 481 6.35 18.22 1.28
CA TYR A 481 5.60 18.10 0.04
C TYR A 481 5.22 16.63 -0.10
N THR A 482 3.94 16.35 -0.31
CA THR A 482 3.43 15.00 -0.58
C THR A 482 2.43 15.06 -1.73
N GLN A 483 2.04 13.90 -2.25
CA GLN A 483 1.09 13.76 -3.36
C GLN A 483 1.48 14.63 -4.56
N VAL A 484 2.76 14.58 -4.96
CA VAL A 484 3.29 15.39 -6.06
C VAL A 484 2.88 14.76 -7.39
N PHE A 485 1.87 15.35 -8.03
CA PHE A 485 1.45 15.00 -9.38
C PHE A 485 1.95 16.04 -10.36
N ALA A 486 2.45 15.58 -11.50
CA ALA A 486 2.93 16.43 -12.57
C ALA A 486 2.04 16.27 -13.80
N SER A 487 1.70 17.41 -14.40
CA SER A 487 1.08 17.45 -15.73
C SER A 487 2.10 16.99 -16.78
N ARG A 488 1.74 16.94 -18.07
CA ARG A 488 2.67 16.49 -19.14
C ARG A 488 2.89 17.53 -20.22
N LEU A 489 1.82 18.22 -20.58
CA LEU A 489 1.69 19.24 -21.59
C LEU A 489 1.86 20.65 -21.00
N SER A 490 1.26 20.92 -19.83
CA SER A 490 1.14 22.26 -19.25
C SER A 490 2.27 22.64 -18.28
N ARG A 491 3.17 21.70 -17.96
CA ARG A 491 4.33 21.89 -17.09
C ARG A 491 3.98 22.40 -15.68
N GLN A 492 2.92 21.84 -15.12
CA GLN A 492 2.37 22.16 -13.81
C GLN A 492 2.58 21.00 -12.84
N LEU A 493 2.81 21.32 -11.57
CA LEU A 493 2.76 20.41 -10.45
C LEU A 493 1.52 20.72 -9.63
N VAL A 494 0.91 19.68 -9.09
CA VAL A 494 -0.11 19.74 -8.06
C VAL A 494 0.40 18.93 -6.89
N PHE A 495 0.44 19.50 -5.70
CA PHE A 495 1.01 18.86 -4.52
C PHE A 495 0.37 19.36 -3.24
N LEU A 496 0.33 18.49 -2.23
CA LEU A 496 -0.02 18.88 -0.87
C LEU A 496 1.23 19.42 -0.17
N TYR A 497 1.15 20.62 0.39
CA TYR A 497 2.23 21.22 1.17
C TYR A 497 1.79 21.49 2.60
N THR A 498 2.66 21.20 3.54
CA THR A 498 2.46 21.52 4.96
C THR A 498 3.77 21.97 5.61
N SER A 499 3.68 22.74 6.69
CA SER A 499 4.83 23.15 7.50
C SER A 499 4.39 23.43 8.93
N PHE A 500 5.33 23.73 9.82
CA PHE A 500 4.98 24.13 11.19
C PHE A 500 4.08 25.38 11.27
N GLN A 501 4.12 26.23 10.24
CA GLN A 501 3.39 27.51 10.18
C GLN A 501 2.20 27.49 9.22
N ASN A 502 2.07 26.47 8.37
CA ASN A 502 1.03 26.39 7.36
C ASN A 502 0.38 25.02 7.42
N PRO A 503 -0.94 24.92 7.59
CA PRO A 503 -1.63 23.64 7.55
C PRO A 503 -1.45 22.95 6.19
N PRO A 504 -1.74 21.64 6.08
CA PRO A 504 -1.79 20.95 4.80
C PRO A 504 -2.77 21.61 3.84
N GLU A 505 -2.26 22.16 2.75
CA GLU A 505 -3.03 22.82 1.70
C GLU A 505 -2.57 22.32 0.33
N LEU A 506 -3.51 22.24 -0.61
CA LEU A 506 -3.23 21.85 -1.97
C LEU A 506 -2.68 23.06 -2.73
N TYR A 507 -1.55 22.90 -3.39
CA TYR A 507 -0.92 23.94 -4.19
C TYR A 507 -0.74 23.49 -5.63
N ARG A 508 -0.63 24.49 -6.50
CA ARG A 508 -0.18 24.33 -7.86
C ARG A 508 1.02 25.23 -8.14
N ASP A 509 2.01 24.68 -8.84
CA ASP A 509 3.16 25.47 -9.30
C ASP A 509 3.60 25.08 -10.71
N SER A 510 4.26 25.99 -11.42
CA SER A 510 4.96 25.60 -12.63
C SER A 510 6.32 25.04 -12.28
N TRP A 511 6.66 23.88 -12.83
CA TRP A 511 8.02 23.37 -12.62
C TRP A 511 9.08 24.13 -13.42
N GLU A 512 8.72 25.15 -14.21
CA GLU A 512 9.67 26.06 -14.86
C GLU A 512 10.23 27.14 -13.92
N GLY A 513 9.71 27.26 -12.69
CA GLY A 513 10.19 28.21 -11.69
C GLY A 513 9.49 29.57 -11.70
N ALA A 514 8.26 29.66 -12.22
CA ALA A 514 7.39 30.83 -12.05
C ALA A 514 6.68 30.81 -10.68
N HIS A 515 6.12 31.94 -10.24
CA HIS A 515 5.53 32.09 -8.91
C HIS A 515 4.33 31.17 -8.67
N SER A 516 4.30 30.53 -7.50
CA SER A 516 3.20 29.69 -7.00
C SER A 516 1.90 30.48 -6.85
N LEU A 517 0.78 29.92 -7.34
CA LEU A 517 -0.57 30.37 -7.02
C LEU A 517 -1.21 29.35 -6.06
N PRO A 518 -1.82 29.79 -4.94
CA PRO A 518 -2.65 28.92 -4.13
C PRO A 518 -3.86 28.40 -4.92
#